data_AF-A0A2G9RPX5-F1
#
_entry.id   AF-A0A2G9RPX5-F1
#
_cell.length_a   1.000
_cell.length_b   1.000
_cell.length_c   1.000
_cell.angle_alpha   90.00
_cell.angle_beta   90.00
_cell.angle_gamma   90.00
#
_symmetry.space_group_name_H-M   'P 1'
#
loop_
_entity.id
_entity.type
_entity.pdbx_description
1 polymer ?
#
loop_
_entity_poly.entity_id
_entity_poly.type
_entity_poly.pdbx_seq_one_letter_code
_entity_poly.pdbx_strand_id
1 'polypeptide(L)'
;MAETEKVSDNYTNEEEESPEPETSRSRKRRFKASNMSFGEMLEMVDIMKRADYDRKKAKIMAKVVKSLQKNFGVRRSKDQLKKRWSDFKLREHDQYKRIRRVLQKSK
;
A
#
# COMPACT_ATOMS: atom_id res chain seq x y z
N MET A 1 35.19 48.49 32.95
CA MET A 1 35.80 47.18 33.27
C MET A 1 34.91 46.14 32.62
N ALA A 2 35.18 45.83 31.33
CA ALA A 2 36.08 44.75 30.87
C ALA A 2 35.38 43.39 31.10
N GLU A 3 34.68 42.86 30.08
CA GLU A 3 35.20 41.91 29.05
C GLU A 3 35.32 40.49 29.64
N THR A 4 34.74 39.45 29.06
CA THR A 4 35.22 38.78 27.83
C THR A 4 34.19 37.70 27.40
N GLU A 5 33.78 37.70 26.13
CA GLU A 5 34.21 36.80 25.03
C GLU A 5 33.38 35.50 24.95
N LYS A 6 32.52 35.30 23.94
CA LYS A 6 32.78 35.01 22.51
C LYS A 6 33.64 33.78 22.26
N VAL A 7 32.98 32.73 21.76
CA VAL A 7 33.46 31.73 20.78
C VAL A 7 32.21 31.45 19.93
N SER A 8 32.01 32.03 18.73
CA SER A 8 32.68 31.77 17.44
C SER A 8 32.29 30.38 16.89
N ASP A 9 31.86 30.13 15.65
CA ASP A 9 31.62 30.93 14.45
C ASP A 9 30.57 30.22 13.57
N ASN A 10 30.00 31.01 12.66
CA ASN A 10 29.07 30.62 11.61
C ASN A 10 29.70 29.69 10.56
N TYR A 11 28.92 28.75 10.02
CA TYR A 11 28.93 28.49 8.58
C TYR A 11 27.54 28.12 8.06
N THR A 12 27.12 28.93 7.10
CA THR A 12 25.89 28.92 6.30
C THR A 12 25.80 27.68 5.39
N ASN A 13 24.61 27.08 5.26
CA ASN A 13 24.08 26.52 4.00
C ASN A 13 22.57 26.26 4.20
N GLU A 14 21.68 27.18 3.81
CA GLU A 14 20.98 27.22 2.51
C GLU A 14 19.98 26.07 2.29
N GLU A 15 18.70 26.47 2.23
CA GLU A 15 17.56 25.86 1.55
C GLU A 15 17.23 24.38 1.79
N GLU A 16 16.18 24.12 2.59
CA GLU A 16 15.03 23.38 2.05
C GLU A 16 13.76 23.77 2.82
N GLU A 17 12.96 24.60 2.15
CA GLU A 17 11.58 24.96 2.44
C GLU A 17 10.75 23.71 2.75
N SER A 18 10.47 23.46 4.03
CA SER A 18 9.49 22.46 4.45
C SER A 18 8.15 23.16 4.64
N PRO A 19 7.19 23.07 3.69
CA PRO A 19 5.91 23.73 3.85
C PRO A 19 5.07 22.98 4.89
N GLU A 20 4.70 23.67 5.96
CA GLU A 20 3.64 23.26 6.87
C GLU A 20 2.31 23.13 6.10
N PRO A 21 1.56 22.03 6.26
CA PRO A 21 0.16 22.03 5.88
C PRO A 21 -0.72 22.16 7.12
N GLU A 22 -0.91 23.40 7.58
CA GLU A 22 -2.13 23.84 8.28
C GLU A 22 -3.32 23.69 7.31
N THR A 23 -4.01 22.55 7.37
CA THR A 23 -5.40 22.45 6.90
C THR A 23 -6.25 21.67 7.89
N SER A 24 -6.98 22.46 8.67
CA SER A 24 -8.12 22.04 9.48
C SER A 24 -9.24 21.52 8.55
N ARG A 25 -9.27 20.21 8.28
CA ARG A 25 -10.47 19.57 7.70
C ARG A 25 -10.50 18.07 7.96
N SER A 26 -11.28 17.70 8.98
CA SER A 26 -11.67 16.32 9.32
C SER A 26 -10.49 15.36 9.46
N ARG A 27 -10.20 14.97 10.70
CA ARG A 27 -9.39 13.80 11.05
C ARG A 27 -10.15 12.53 10.59
N LYS A 28 -10.40 12.40 9.29
CA LYS A 28 -10.99 11.25 8.63
C LYS A 28 -9.97 10.15 8.83
N ARG A 29 -10.14 9.39 9.92
CA ARG A 29 -9.32 8.26 10.34
C ARG A 29 -9.01 7.50 9.06
N ARG A 30 -7.83 7.74 8.47
CA ARG A 30 -7.42 7.09 7.24
C ARG A 30 -7.30 5.65 7.69
N PHE A 31 -8.35 4.86 7.44
CA PHE A 31 -8.33 3.42 7.67
C PHE A 31 -7.06 2.98 7.00
N LYS A 32 -6.05 2.64 7.79
CA LYS A 32 -4.73 2.24 7.32
C LYS A 32 -5.00 0.93 6.57
N ALA A 33 -5.20 1.06 5.26
CA ALA A 33 -5.46 -0.04 4.35
C ALA A 33 -4.44 -1.12 4.68
N SER A 34 -4.88 -2.33 5.02
CA SER A 34 -3.95 -3.32 5.59
C SER A 34 -2.76 -3.51 4.64
N ASN A 35 -1.58 -3.03 5.02
CA ASN A 35 -0.38 -2.91 4.17
C ASN A 35 -0.20 -4.15 3.29
N MET A 36 -0.57 -4.05 2.01
CA MET A 36 -0.34 -5.11 1.02
C MET A 36 0.31 -4.41 -0.17
N SER A 37 1.47 -4.89 -0.58
CA SER A 37 2.25 -4.30 -1.66
C SER A 37 1.55 -4.49 -3.00
N PHE A 38 1.95 -3.68 -3.98
CA PHE A 38 1.43 -3.77 -5.34
C PHE A 38 1.66 -5.15 -5.96
N GLY A 39 2.82 -5.77 -5.71
CA GLY A 39 3.14 -7.13 -6.18
C GLY A 39 2.22 -8.20 -5.59
N GLU A 40 1.98 -8.15 -4.28
CA GLU A 40 1.03 -9.08 -3.62
C GLU A 40 -0.40 -8.90 -4.15
N MET A 41 -0.83 -7.67 -4.41
CA MET A 41 -2.15 -7.39 -4.98
C MET A 41 -2.27 -7.86 -6.43
N LEU A 42 -1.22 -7.71 -7.23
CA LEU A 42 -1.16 -8.24 -8.60
C LEU A 42 -1.35 -9.75 -8.60
N GLU A 43 -0.58 -10.47 -7.79
CA GLU A 43 -0.65 -11.94 -7.68
C GLU A 43 -2.04 -12.42 -7.26
N MET A 44 -2.64 -11.72 -6.29
CA MET A 44 -4.00 -12.01 -5.84
C MET A 44 -5.03 -11.84 -6.98
N VAL A 45 -5.01 -10.71 -7.68
CA VAL A 45 -5.95 -10.42 -8.78
C VAL A 45 -5.74 -11.39 -9.94
N ASP A 46 -4.49 -11.72 -10.26
CA ASP A 46 -4.16 -12.66 -11.33
C ASP A 46 -4.72 -14.06 -11.04
N ILE A 47 -4.50 -14.59 -9.84
CA ILE A 47 -5.03 -15.90 -9.42
C ILE A 47 -6.55 -15.90 -9.40
N MET A 48 -7.16 -14.82 -8.90
CA MET A 48 -8.62 -14.69 -8.88
C MET A 48 -9.24 -14.62 -10.27
N LYS A 49 -8.50 -14.08 -11.26
CA LYS A 49 -8.93 -13.99 -12.66
C LYS A 49 -8.68 -15.29 -13.45
N ARG A 50 -7.61 -16.01 -13.12
CA ARG A 50 -7.28 -17.32 -13.72
C ARG A 50 -8.16 -18.45 -13.22
N ALA A 51 -8.66 -18.35 -11.99
CA ALA A 51 -9.55 -19.36 -11.45
C ALA A 51 -11.01 -19.00 -11.77
N ASP A 52 -11.78 -19.95 -12.32
CA ASP A 52 -13.21 -19.77 -12.55
C ASP A 52 -13.93 -19.39 -11.25
N TYR A 53 -14.29 -18.10 -11.18
CA TYR A 53 -14.70 -17.42 -9.95
C TYR A 53 -16.09 -17.86 -9.44
N ASP A 54 -16.83 -18.61 -10.26
CA ASP A 54 -18.28 -18.83 -10.10
C ASP A 54 -18.69 -19.91 -9.09
N ARG A 55 -17.84 -20.89 -8.74
CA ARG A 55 -18.25 -21.95 -7.81
C ARG A 55 -17.47 -22.08 -6.51
N LYS A 56 -16.24 -21.56 -6.40
CA LYS A 56 -15.37 -21.89 -5.23
C LYS A 56 -14.45 -20.76 -4.77
N LYS A 57 -15.02 -19.62 -4.36
CA LYS A 57 -14.29 -18.48 -3.76
C LYS A 57 -13.34 -18.90 -2.61
N ALA A 58 -13.76 -19.84 -1.77
CA ALA A 58 -12.92 -20.37 -0.69
C ALA A 58 -11.67 -21.11 -1.18
N LYS A 59 -11.77 -21.85 -2.30
CA LYS A 59 -10.64 -22.56 -2.94
C LYS A 59 -9.68 -21.57 -3.60
N ILE A 60 -10.22 -20.50 -4.20
CA ILE A 60 -9.43 -19.42 -4.80
C ILE A 60 -8.63 -18.68 -3.72
N MET A 61 -9.29 -18.29 -2.62
CA MET A 61 -8.60 -17.65 -1.49
C MET A 61 -7.49 -18.55 -0.92
N ALA A 62 -7.70 -19.87 -0.87
CA ALA A 62 -6.66 -20.81 -0.46
C ALA A 62 -5.46 -20.84 -1.42
N LYS A 63 -5.69 -20.69 -2.74
CA LYS A 63 -4.59 -20.56 -3.73
C LYS A 63 -3.81 -19.27 -3.52
N VAL A 64 -4.51 -18.15 -3.30
CA VAL A 64 -3.88 -16.85 -3.03
C VAL A 64 -3.03 -16.89 -1.75
N VAL A 65 -3.55 -17.48 -0.65
CA VAL A 65 -2.73 -17.64 0.57
C VAL A 65 -1.44 -18.42 0.27
N LYS A 66 -1.55 -19.53 -0.47
CA LYS A 66 -0.39 -20.36 -0.81
C LYS A 66 0.62 -19.64 -1.71
N SER A 67 0.16 -18.89 -2.71
CA SER A 67 1.07 -18.16 -3.61
C SER A 67 1.75 -16.99 -2.90
N LEU A 68 1.02 -16.24 -2.06
CA LEU A 68 1.60 -15.14 -1.29
C LEU A 68 2.67 -15.62 -0.32
N GLN A 69 2.43 -16.76 0.33
CA GLN A 69 3.42 -17.38 1.19
C GLN A 69 4.65 -17.86 0.39
N LYS A 70 4.44 -18.46 -0.79
CA LYS A 70 5.53 -19.01 -1.61
C LYS A 70 6.38 -17.94 -2.31
N ASN A 71 5.75 -16.92 -2.88
CA ASN A 71 6.38 -15.93 -3.74
C ASN A 71 6.85 -14.70 -2.95
N PHE A 72 6.12 -14.31 -1.90
CA PHE A 72 6.41 -13.09 -1.14
C PHE A 72 6.79 -13.38 0.32
N GLY A 73 6.72 -14.63 0.78
CA GLY A 73 6.93 -14.99 2.18
C GLY A 73 5.85 -14.45 3.13
N VAL A 74 4.75 -13.89 2.59
CA VAL A 74 3.75 -13.21 3.41
C VAL A 74 2.65 -14.18 3.83
N ARG A 75 2.46 -14.31 5.14
CA ARG A 75 1.39 -15.11 5.72
C ARG A 75 0.14 -14.27 5.92
N ARG A 76 -0.92 -14.56 5.18
CA ARG A 76 -2.26 -13.92 5.31
C ARG A 76 -3.35 -14.94 5.54
N SER A 77 -4.37 -14.54 6.28
CA SER A 77 -5.57 -15.37 6.44
C SER A 77 -6.53 -15.19 5.26
N LYS A 78 -7.38 -16.20 5.02
CA LYS A 78 -8.39 -16.13 3.96
C LYS A 78 -9.35 -14.96 4.17
N ASP A 79 -9.70 -14.64 5.41
CA ASP A 79 -10.65 -13.57 5.71
C ASP A 79 -10.02 -12.18 5.58
N GLN A 80 -8.71 -12.04 5.87
CA GLN A 80 -7.98 -10.82 5.53
C GLN A 80 -7.99 -10.57 4.01
N LEU A 81 -7.77 -11.61 3.20
CA LEU A 81 -7.83 -11.49 1.74
C LEU A 81 -9.23 -11.18 1.25
N LYS A 82 -10.28 -11.81 1.80
CA LYS A 82 -11.67 -11.46 1.45
C LYS A 82 -11.98 -9.99 1.76
N LYS A 83 -11.56 -9.51 2.93
CA LYS A 83 -11.73 -8.11 3.32
C LYS A 83 -10.98 -7.17 2.38
N ARG A 84 -9.71 -7.45 2.09
CA ARG A 84 -8.89 -6.64 1.16
C ARG A 84 -9.46 -6.64 -0.26
N TRP A 85 -9.97 -7.77 -0.73
CA TRP A 85 -10.65 -7.82 -2.02
C TRP A 85 -11.88 -6.89 -2.09
N SER A 86 -12.70 -6.91 -1.04
CA SER A 86 -13.87 -6.02 -0.95
C SER A 86 -13.46 -4.55 -0.91
N ASP A 87 -12.46 -4.21 -0.09
CA ASP A 87 -11.92 -2.85 -0.01
C ASP A 87 -11.35 -2.40 -1.37
N PHE A 88 -10.66 -3.29 -2.06
CA PHE A 88 -10.05 -3.01 -3.35
C PHE A 88 -11.07 -2.73 -4.46
N LYS A 89 -12.19 -3.46 -4.45
CA LYS A 89 -13.33 -3.24 -5.37
C LYS A 89 -14.07 -1.92 -5.09
N LEU A 90 -14.18 -1.51 -3.83
CA LEU A 90 -15.07 -0.41 -3.41
C LEU A 90 -14.35 0.91 -3.15
N ARG A 91 -13.11 0.87 -2.65
CA ARG A 91 -12.35 2.05 -2.20
C ARG A 91 -11.15 2.36 -3.06
N GLU A 92 -10.45 1.34 -3.56
CA GLU A 92 -9.15 1.51 -4.24
C GLU A 92 -9.29 1.35 -5.76
N HIS A 93 -10.28 2.02 -6.34
CA HIS A 93 -10.68 1.83 -7.73
C HIS A 93 -9.52 2.12 -8.73
N ASP A 94 -8.65 3.09 -8.43
CA ASP A 94 -7.51 3.42 -9.31
C ASP A 94 -6.34 2.43 -9.18
N GLN A 95 -6.10 1.87 -7.99
CA GLN A 95 -5.13 0.78 -7.82
C GLN A 95 -5.60 -0.47 -8.58
N TYR A 96 -6.90 -0.77 -8.50
CA TYR A 96 -7.49 -1.86 -9.27
C TYR A 96 -7.39 -1.66 -10.78
N LYS A 97 -7.69 -0.45 -11.28
CA LYS A 97 -7.48 -0.12 -12.70
C LYS A 97 -6.03 -0.32 -13.10
N ARG A 98 -5.07 0.14 -12.31
CA ARG A 98 -3.63 0.02 -12.60
C ARG A 98 -3.21 -1.45 -12.70
N ILE A 99 -3.60 -2.26 -11.72
CA ILE A 99 -3.33 -3.70 -11.69
C ILE A 99 -3.97 -4.40 -12.89
N ARG A 100 -5.24 -4.12 -13.18
CA ARG A 100 -5.94 -4.71 -14.32
C ARG A 100 -5.27 -4.38 -15.65
N ARG A 101 -4.78 -3.14 -15.83
CA ARG A 101 -4.02 -2.73 -17.03
C ARG A 101 -2.72 -3.51 -17.17
N VAL A 102 -1.96 -3.68 -16.09
CA VAL A 102 -0.73 -4.50 -16.10
C VAL A 102 -1.04 -5.93 -16.53
N LEU A 103 -2.04 -6.56 -15.91
CA LEU A 103 -2.47 -7.93 -16.23
C LEU A 103 -3.10 -8.09 -17.63
N GLN A 104 -3.48 -7.01 -18.30
CA GLN A 104 -3.94 -7.04 -19.68
C GLN A 104 -2.80 -6.92 -20.69
N LYS A 105 -1.75 -6.17 -20.35
CA LYS A 105 -0.56 -5.99 -21.21
C LYS A 105 0.39 -7.19 -21.18
N SER A 106 0.37 -7.97 -20.10
CA SER A 106 1.22 -9.16 -19.94
C SER A 106 0.57 -10.44 -20.50
N LYS A 107 -0.37 -10.34 -21.43
CA LYS A 107 -1.12 -11.45 -22.02
C LYS A 107 -0.89 -11.50 -23.52
#